data_AF-A0A7X8E1D8-F1
#
_entry.id   AF-A0A7X8E1D8-F1
#
_cell.length_a   1.000
_cell.length_b   1.000
_cell.length_c   1.000
_cell.angle_alpha   90.00
_cell.angle_beta   90.00
_cell.angle_gamma   90.00
#
_symmetry.space_group_name_H-M   'P 1'
#
loop_
_entity.id
_entity.type
_entity.pdbx_description
1 polymer ?
#
loop_
_entity_poly.entity_id
_entity_poly.type
_entity_poly.pdbx_seq_one_letter_code
_entity_poly.pdbx_strand_id
1 'polypeptide(L)'
;MEANNIPQPKILALSKEYEIEFDNHIHVIEDESSLQEIILDLINESKFKAIFIKPDEGYGGFNSYKVDLDNATEISKKIYDSMNNYKYIFQEVIKQHSAIDNIYDKCVNSLRIHTYKDPKTDQIEITSALMRFG
;
A
#
# COMPACT_ATOMS: atom_id res chain seq x y z
N MET A 1 6.55 -3.61 -15.54
CA MET A 1 6.49 -2.71 -16.72
C MET A 1 5.56 -1.57 -16.38
N GLU A 2 6.08 -0.35 -16.26
CA GLU A 2 5.27 0.87 -16.15
C GLU A 2 4.65 1.16 -17.51
N ALA A 3 3.40 0.74 -17.73
CA ALA A 3 2.67 1.19 -18.89
C ALA A 3 2.29 2.67 -18.65
N ASN A 4 2.92 3.58 -19.41
CA ASN A 4 2.57 5.00 -19.56
C ASN A 4 3.18 6.03 -18.58
N ASN A 5 4.31 5.75 -17.90
CA ASN A 5 5.03 6.72 -17.03
C ASN A 5 4.15 7.41 -15.97
N ILE A 6 3.08 6.75 -15.52
CA ILE A 6 2.25 7.25 -14.43
C ILE A 6 2.99 6.91 -13.13
N PRO A 7 3.28 7.89 -12.25
CA PRO A 7 3.91 7.61 -10.96
C PRO A 7 3.07 6.62 -10.15
N GLN A 8 3.67 5.51 -9.74
CA GLN A 8 3.05 4.52 -8.87
C GLN A 8 3.86 4.39 -7.58
N PRO A 9 3.23 4.19 -6.41
CA PRO A 9 3.96 3.90 -5.19
C PRO A 9 4.75 2.60 -5.37
N LYS A 10 6.04 2.63 -5.03
CA LYS A 10 6.87 1.43 -5.12
C LYS A 10 6.43 0.40 -4.09
N ILE A 11 6.35 -0.87 -4.50
CA ILE A 11 6.28 -2.00 -3.57
C ILE A 11 7.67 -2.16 -2.97
N LEU A 12 7.77 -2.03 -1.66
CA LEU A 12 9.01 -2.10 -0.91
C LEU A 12 9.29 -3.53 -0.44
N ALA A 13 8.25 -4.25 -0.01
CA ALA A 13 8.35 -5.63 0.42
C ALA A 13 7.02 -6.37 0.22
N LEU A 14 7.10 -7.70 0.18
CA LEU A 14 5.94 -8.60 0.11
C LEU A 14 6.06 -9.64 1.21
N SER A 15 4.96 -9.97 1.89
CA SER A 15 4.94 -11.12 2.79
C SER A 15 4.29 -12.35 2.17
N LYS A 16 4.75 -13.51 2.63
CA LYS A 16 4.09 -14.79 2.45
C LYS A 16 4.19 -15.53 3.79
N GLU A 17 3.06 -15.62 4.50
CA GLU A 17 3.06 -16.09 5.89
C GLU A 17 4.09 -15.29 6.71
N TYR A 18 5.00 -15.96 7.42
CA TYR A 18 6.09 -15.36 8.21
C TYR A 18 7.39 -15.18 7.42
N GLU A 19 7.32 -15.05 6.10
CA GLU A 19 8.46 -14.67 5.26
C GLU A 19 8.20 -13.29 4.66
N ILE A 20 9.22 -12.42 4.68
CA ILE A 20 9.18 -11.11 4.00
C ILE A 20 10.29 -11.05 2.95
N GLU A 21 9.90 -10.81 1.70
CA GLU A 21 10.83 -10.49 0.62
C GLU A 21 11.11 -8.98 0.63
N PHE A 22 12.35 -8.63 0.97
CA PHE A 22 12.85 -7.25 1.07
C PHE A 22 14.33 -7.19 0.67
N ASP A 23 14.71 -6.18 -0.11
CA ASP A 23 16.08 -5.97 -0.61
C ASP A 23 16.67 -7.20 -1.35
N ASN A 24 15.86 -7.89 -2.17
CA ASN A 24 16.22 -9.15 -2.85
C ASN A 24 16.61 -10.31 -1.91
N HIS A 25 16.26 -10.22 -0.62
CA HIS A 25 16.46 -11.27 0.37
C HIS A 25 15.11 -11.70 0.95
N ILE A 26 15.04 -12.94 1.42
CA ILE A 26 13.90 -13.45 2.18
C ILE A 26 14.30 -13.42 3.66
N HIS A 27 13.52 -12.70 4.45
CA HIS A 27 13.67 -12.59 5.89
C HIS A 27 12.59 -13.43 6.57
N VAL A 28 13.00 -14.36 7.45
CA VAL A 28 12.08 -15.18 8.23
C VAL A 28 11.72 -14.43 9.52
N ILE A 29 10.42 -14.31 9.79
CA ILE A 29 9.86 -13.60 10.93
C ILE A 29 9.59 -14.59 12.05
N GLU A 30 10.52 -14.69 12.99
CA GLU A 30 10.40 -15.59 14.16
C GLU A 30 9.47 -15.04 15.26
N ASP A 31 9.36 -13.72 15.38
CA ASP A 31 8.54 -13.06 16.39
C ASP A 31 8.06 -11.65 15.96
N GLU A 32 7.25 -11.03 16.80
CA GLU A 32 6.74 -9.66 16.58
C GLU A 32 7.87 -8.62 16.46
N SER A 33 8.97 -8.82 17.19
CA SER A 33 10.09 -7.88 17.23
C SER A 33 10.85 -7.88 15.91
N SER A 34 11.09 -9.05 15.32
CA SER A 34 11.77 -9.14 14.02
C SER A 34 10.93 -8.53 12.89
N LEU A 35 9.60 -8.68 12.93
CA LEU A 35 8.72 -7.95 12.02
C LEU A 35 8.82 -6.44 12.22
N GLN A 36 8.84 -5.99 13.48
CA GLN A 36 8.93 -4.58 13.80
C GLN A 36 10.22 -3.96 13.29
N GLU A 37 11.37 -4.65 13.42
CA GLU A 37 12.65 -4.19 12.89
C GLU A 37 12.58 -3.95 11.37
N ILE A 38 12.04 -4.91 10.61
CA ILE A 38 11.85 -4.75 9.15
C ILE A 38 10.93 -3.56 8.83
N ILE A 39 9.82 -3.41 9.55
CA ILE A 39 8.90 -2.27 9.35
C ILE A 39 9.62 -0.94 9.62
N LEU A 40 10.47 -0.87 10.65
CA LEU A 40 11.23 0.33 10.97
C LEU A 40 12.29 0.64 9.91
N ASP A 41 12.97 -0.37 9.37
CA ASP A 41 13.93 -0.21 8.26
C ASP A 41 13.22 0.34 7.01
N LEU A 42 12.10 -0.26 6.63
CA LEU A 42 11.26 0.20 5.53
C LEU A 42 10.77 1.65 5.73
N ILE A 43 10.36 2.01 6.95
CA ILE A 43 9.98 3.39 7.29
C ILE A 43 11.18 4.34 7.13
N ASN A 44 12.35 3.94 7.61
CA ASN A 44 13.56 4.76 7.57
C ASN A 44 14.05 5.01 6.14
N GLU A 45 13.92 4.03 5.27
CA GLU A 45 14.26 4.15 3.84
C GLU A 45 13.19 4.90 3.04
N SER A 46 11.95 4.93 3.52
CA SER A 46 10.85 5.61 2.83
C SER A 46 11.02 7.14 2.79
N LYS A 47 10.61 7.73 1.66
CA LYS A 47 10.66 9.18 1.42
C LYS A 47 9.90 10.01 2.46
N PHE A 48 8.79 9.50 2.98
CA PHE A 48 7.89 10.22 3.87
C PHE A 48 7.95 9.76 5.33
N LYS A 49 8.96 8.94 5.69
CA LYS A 49 9.08 8.33 7.03
C LYS A 49 7.79 7.62 7.44
N ALA A 50 7.16 7.01 6.46
CA ALA A 50 5.93 6.26 6.59
C ALA A 50 5.78 5.32 5.40
N ILE A 51 5.22 4.15 5.65
CA ILE A 51 4.85 3.15 4.64
C ILE A 51 3.36 2.87 4.73
N PHE A 52 2.82 2.25 3.68
CA PHE A 52 1.46 1.75 3.68
C PHE A 52 1.51 0.22 3.59
N ILE A 53 0.85 -0.45 4.52
CA ILE A 53 0.80 -1.90 4.60
C ILE A 53 -0.66 -2.33 4.41
N LYS A 54 -0.90 -3.23 3.47
CA LYS A 54 -2.24 -3.74 3.17
C LYS A 54 -2.19 -5.22 2.80
N PRO A 55 -3.28 -5.98 3.00
CA PRO A 55 -3.39 -7.31 2.42
C PRO A 55 -3.27 -7.27 0.89
N ASP A 56 -2.74 -8.33 0.28
CA ASP A 56 -2.76 -8.50 -1.18
C ASP A 56 -4.19 -8.75 -1.70
N GLU A 57 -5.04 -9.36 -0.87
CA GLU A 57 -6.46 -9.57 -1.09
C GLU A 57 -7.30 -8.91 0.02
N GLY A 58 -8.28 -8.09 -0.37
CA GLY A 58 -9.17 -7.46 0.60
C GLY A 58 -10.14 -6.47 -0.01
N TYR A 59 -11.19 -6.12 0.74
CA TYR A 59 -12.20 -5.15 0.35
C TYR A 59 -12.32 -4.03 1.39
N GLY A 60 -12.64 -2.82 0.93
CA GLY A 60 -13.01 -1.70 1.80
C GLY A 60 -11.91 -1.15 2.72
N GLY A 61 -10.62 -1.43 2.44
CA GLY A 61 -9.51 -0.99 3.30
C GLY A 61 -9.30 -1.86 4.55
N PHE A 62 -9.91 -3.05 4.59
CA PHE A 62 -9.70 -4.01 5.66
C PHE A 62 -8.21 -4.30 5.87
N ASN A 63 -7.76 -4.29 7.13
CA ASN A 63 -6.36 -4.50 7.55
C ASN A 63 -5.32 -3.63 6.81
N SER A 64 -5.74 -2.46 6.32
CA SER A 64 -4.83 -1.52 5.65
C SER A 64 -4.42 -0.41 6.60
N TYR A 65 -3.11 -0.14 6.69
CA TYR A 65 -2.53 0.77 7.66
C TYR A 65 -1.53 1.70 6.99
N LYS A 66 -1.59 2.99 7.35
CA LYS A 66 -0.44 3.88 7.23
C LYS A 66 0.39 3.71 8.49
N VAL A 67 1.66 3.34 8.33
CA VAL A 67 2.57 3.05 9.43
C VAL A 67 3.72 4.03 9.43
N ASP A 68 3.97 4.64 10.58
CA ASP A 68 5.09 5.55 10.86
C ASP A 68 5.72 5.19 12.21
N LEU A 69 6.72 5.95 12.64
CA LEU A 69 7.45 5.67 13.88
C LEU A 69 6.55 5.70 15.12
N ASP A 70 5.47 6.47 15.10
CA ASP A 70 4.60 6.66 16.27
C ASP A 70 3.69 5.46 16.51
N ASN A 71 3.32 4.74 15.44
CA ASN A 71 2.38 3.62 15.51
C ASN A 71 2.99 2.25 15.13
N ALA A 72 4.26 2.20 14.72
CA ALA A 72 4.93 0.98 14.26
C ALA A 72 4.73 -0.20 15.21
N THR A 73 5.01 -0.03 16.50
CA THR A 73 4.86 -1.11 17.51
C THR A 73 3.44 -1.69 17.52
N GLU A 74 2.41 -0.85 17.58
CA GLU A 74 1.02 -1.32 17.66
C GLU A 74 0.60 -2.04 16.37
N ILE A 75 0.99 -1.51 15.22
CA ILE A 75 0.60 -2.06 13.92
C ILE A 75 1.38 -3.33 13.59
N SER A 76 2.67 -3.41 13.93
CA SER A 76 3.48 -4.62 13.78
C SER A 76 2.83 -5.81 14.47
N LYS A 77 2.37 -5.62 15.71
CA LYS A 77 1.63 -6.66 16.43
C LYS A 77 0.39 -7.15 15.68
N LYS A 78 -0.46 -6.23 15.22
CA LYS A 78 -1.69 -6.57 14.47
C LYS A 78 -1.38 -7.33 13.19
N ILE A 79 -0.31 -6.93 12.49
CA ILE A 79 0.14 -7.61 11.27
C ILE A 79 0.62 -9.01 11.62
N TYR A 80 1.55 -9.13 12.58
CA TYR A 80 2.13 -10.40 13.02
C TYR A 80 1.06 -11.44 13.40
N ASP A 81 0.08 -11.04 14.21
CA ASP A 81 -1.04 -11.89 14.66
C ASP A 81 -1.90 -12.40 13.48
N SER A 82 -1.86 -11.70 12.35
CA SER A 82 -2.71 -11.96 11.18
C SER A 82 -1.97 -12.59 9.98
N MET A 83 -0.64 -12.70 10.03
CA MET A 83 0.19 -13.18 8.91
C MET A 83 -0.10 -14.63 8.48
N ASN A 84 -0.62 -15.47 9.39
CA ASN A 84 -1.11 -16.82 9.04
C ASN A 84 -2.32 -16.80 8.09
N ASN A 85 -3.07 -15.71 8.07
CA ASN A 85 -4.34 -15.61 7.32
C ASN A 85 -4.24 -14.70 6.11
N TYR A 86 -3.27 -13.78 6.08
CA TYR A 86 -3.15 -12.76 5.05
C TYR A 86 -1.70 -12.59 4.63
N LYS A 87 -1.51 -12.38 3.33
CA LYS A 87 -0.26 -11.88 2.76
C LYS A 87 -0.35 -10.37 2.68
N TYR A 88 0.78 -9.69 2.91
CA TYR A 88 0.84 -8.25 3.00
C TYR A 88 1.74 -7.67 1.92
N ILE A 89 1.33 -6.51 1.41
CA ILE A 89 2.11 -5.64 0.54
C ILE A 89 2.54 -4.44 1.37
N PHE A 90 3.85 -4.22 1.43
CA PHE A 90 4.46 -3.03 2.02
C PHE A 90 4.83 -2.11 0.87
N GLN A 91 4.31 -0.89 0.86
CA GLN A 91 4.49 0.06 -0.23
C GLN A 91 4.77 1.47 0.28
N GLU A 92 5.30 2.32 -0.60
CA GLU A 92 5.46 3.74 -0.30
C GLU A 92 4.10 4.42 -0.03
N VAL A 93 4.11 5.40 0.86
CA VAL A 93 2.99 6.34 1.00
C VAL A 93 2.98 7.28 -0.20
N ILE A 94 1.78 7.56 -0.72
CA ILE A 94 1.56 8.60 -1.73
C ILE A 94 1.20 9.92 -1.07
N LYS A 95 1.67 11.01 -1.67
CA LYS A 95 1.27 12.37 -1.31
C LYS A 95 0.27 12.88 -2.33
N GLN A 96 -0.87 13.34 -1.85
CA GLN A 96 -1.89 13.97 -2.67
C GLN A 96 -1.38 15.31 -3.26
N HIS A 97 -1.93 15.70 -4.40
CA HIS A 97 -1.66 16.99 -5.01
C HIS A 97 -2.28 18.14 -4.20
N SER A 98 -1.55 19.23 -3.99
CA SER A 98 -1.96 20.35 -3.13
C SER A 98 -3.31 20.97 -3.49
N ALA A 99 -3.65 21.02 -4.78
CA ALA A 99 -4.96 21.50 -5.22
C ALA A 99 -6.13 20.66 -4.66
N ILE A 100 -5.92 19.37 -4.43
CA ILE A 100 -6.93 18.47 -3.85
C ILE A 100 -6.92 18.56 -2.32
N ASP A 101 -5.76 18.81 -1.70
CA ASP A 101 -5.66 19.09 -0.25
C ASP A 101 -6.53 20.29 0.15
N ASN A 102 -6.61 21.33 -0.71
CA ASN A 102 -7.50 22.48 -0.49
C ASN A 102 -8.99 22.11 -0.40
N ILE A 103 -9.39 20.92 -0.87
CA ILE A 103 -10.76 20.41 -0.77
C ILE A 103 -10.88 19.55 0.49
N TYR A 104 -9.98 18.57 0.66
CA TYR A 104 -9.92 17.70 1.83
C TYR A 104 -8.52 17.11 2.02
N ASP A 105 -7.82 17.55 3.07
CA ASP A 105 -6.43 17.22 3.37
C ASP A 105 -6.26 16.09 4.39
N LYS A 106 -7.35 15.65 5.03
CA LYS A 106 -7.29 14.67 6.12
C LYS A 106 -7.03 13.24 5.64
N CYS A 107 -7.23 12.96 4.36
CA CYS A 107 -6.90 11.68 3.74
C CYS A 107 -6.52 11.87 2.27
N VAL A 108 -6.02 10.79 1.64
CA VAL A 108 -5.83 10.76 0.20
C VAL A 108 -7.19 10.53 -0.46
N ASN A 109 -7.65 11.52 -1.21
CA ASN A 109 -8.84 11.42 -2.04
C ASN A 109 -8.51 10.58 -3.29
N SER A 110 -9.51 9.85 -3.79
CA SER A 110 -9.32 8.91 -4.89
C SER A 110 -10.16 9.28 -6.10
N LEU A 111 -9.58 9.12 -7.30
CA LEU A 111 -10.31 9.20 -8.56
C LEU A 111 -10.53 7.78 -9.09
N ARG A 112 -11.79 7.38 -9.27
CA ARG A 112 -12.17 6.12 -9.91
C ARG A 112 -12.58 6.39 -11.34
N ILE A 113 -11.88 5.78 -12.27
CA ILE A 113 -12.18 5.85 -13.71
C ILE A 113 -12.80 4.51 -14.10
N HIS A 114 -14.00 4.55 -14.70
CA HIS A 114 -14.63 3.38 -15.28
C HIS A 114 -14.34 3.34 -16.77
N THR A 115 -13.86 2.20 -17.23
CA THR A 115 -13.54 1.96 -18.63
C THR A 115 -14.30 0.76 -19.16
N TYR A 116 -14.64 0.78 -20.43
CA TYR A 116 -15.18 -0.35 -21.18
C TYR A 116 -14.17 -0.76 -22.25
N LYS A 117 -13.87 -2.05 -22.35
CA LYS A 117 -13.05 -2.60 -23.43
C LYS A 117 -13.96 -3.27 -24.44
N ASP A 118 -14.06 -2.74 -25.65
CA ASP A 118 -14.87 -3.34 -26.71
C ASP A 118 -14.24 -4.67 -27.16
N PRO A 119 -14.92 -5.82 -26.98
CA PRO A 119 -14.37 -7.12 -27.34
C PRO A 119 -14.19 -7.32 -28.86
N LYS A 120 -14.82 -6.49 -29.70
CA LYS A 120 -14.70 -6.57 -31.17
C LYS A 120 -13.53 -5.77 -31.70
N THR A 121 -13.25 -4.61 -31.12
CA THR A 121 -12.24 -3.66 -31.61
C THR A 121 -10.99 -3.58 -30.74
N ASP A 122 -11.02 -4.20 -29.55
CA ASP A 122 -9.99 -4.12 -28.51
C ASP A 122 -9.77 -2.71 -27.93
N GLN A 123 -10.60 -1.73 -28.30
CA GLN A 123 -10.48 -0.34 -27.85
C GLN A 123 -10.98 -0.16 -26.42
N ILE A 124 -10.28 0.68 -25.65
CA ILE A 124 -10.65 1.08 -24.29
C ILE A 124 -11.32 2.45 -24.35
N GLU A 125 -12.58 2.52 -23.93
CA GLU A 125 -13.36 3.75 -23.81
C GLU A 125 -13.54 4.13 -22.33
N ILE A 126 -13.41 5.42 -22.01
CA ILE A 126 -13.71 5.94 -20.67
C ILE A 126 -15.21 6.27 -20.61
N THR A 127 -15.95 5.59 -19.73
CA THR A 127 -17.40 5.78 -19.61
C THR A 127 -17.77 6.79 -18.53
N SER A 128 -16.99 6.87 -17.45
CA SER A 128 -17.20 7.81 -16.36
C SER A 128 -15.97 7.95 -15.47
N ALA A 129 -15.90 9.05 -14.73
CA ALA A 129 -14.93 9.25 -13.66
C ALA A 129 -15.63 9.82 -12.43
N LEU A 130 -15.30 9.30 -11.25
CA LEU A 130 -15.85 9.71 -9.96
C LEU A 130 -14.73 9.98 -8.97
N MET A 131 -14.69 11.19 -8.42
CA MET A 131 -13.79 11.51 -7.31
C MET A 131 -14.50 11.24 -5.98
N ARG A 132 -13.81 10.58 -5.05
CA ARG A 132 -14.24 10.36 -3.68
C ARG A 132 -13.39 11.20 -2.74
N PHE A 133 -14.07 12.01 -1.93
CA PHE A 133 -13.47 12.75 -0.85
C PHE A 133 -13.80 12.09 0.49
N GLY A 134 -12.79 11.92 1.36
CA GLY A 134 -12.91 11.10 2.57
C GLY A 134 -12.71 9.61 2.32
#